data_AF-A0A1G8UT71-F1
#
_entry.id   AF-A0A1G8UT71-F1
#
_cell.length_a   1.000
_cell.length_b   1.000
_cell.length_c   1.000
_cell.angle_alpha   90.00
_cell.angle_beta   90.00
_cell.angle_gamma   90.00
#
_symmetry.space_group_name_H-M   'P 1'
#
loop_
_entity.id
_entity.type
_entity.pdbx_description
1 polymer ?
#
loop_
_entity_poly.entity_id
_entity_poly.type
_entity_poly.pdbx_seq_one_letter_code
_entity_poly.pdbx_strand_id
1 'polypeptide(L)'
;MNIINRAQAPTPKFFKVLRTIGIVMLAISGSVLTAPVALPAAVISVAGYVAVAGGVLSAVSQVTVEDAAKLFQESENNARDGN
;
A
#
# COMPACT_ATOMS: atom_id res chain seq x y z
N MET A 1 -25.97 -6.48 -12.56
CA MET A 1 -25.09 -5.61 -11.74
C MET A 1 -23.65 -5.86 -12.14
N ASN A 2 -23.03 -4.91 -12.84
CA ASN A 2 -21.72 -5.12 -13.48
C ASN A 2 -20.57 -5.16 -12.47
N ILE A 3 -19.80 -6.25 -12.48
CA ILE A 3 -18.57 -6.46 -11.70
C ILE A 3 -17.56 -5.31 -11.91
N ILE A 4 -17.57 -4.74 -13.11
CA ILE A 4 -16.76 -3.59 -13.55
C ILE A 4 -17.07 -2.33 -12.71
N ASN A 5 -18.33 -2.09 -12.34
CA ASN A 5 -18.70 -0.95 -11.50
C ASN A 5 -18.28 -1.13 -10.04
N ARG A 6 -18.14 -2.39 -9.57
CA ARG A 6 -17.59 -2.70 -8.24
C ARG A 6 -16.07 -2.57 -8.21
N ALA A 7 -15.38 -2.90 -9.30
CA ALA A 7 -13.94 -2.67 -9.42
C ALA A 7 -13.59 -1.18 -9.40
N GLN A 8 -14.43 -0.31 -10.00
CA GLN A 8 -14.27 1.15 -9.98
C GLN A 8 -14.81 1.85 -8.72
N ALA A 9 -15.31 1.09 -7.74
CA ALA A 9 -15.78 1.67 -6.49
C ALA A 9 -14.60 2.21 -5.66
N PRO A 10 -14.77 3.36 -4.98
CA PRO A 10 -13.71 3.97 -4.19
C PRO A 10 -13.20 3.01 -3.11
N THR A 11 -11.89 3.06 -2.88
CA THR A 11 -11.17 2.20 -1.94
C THR A 11 -11.82 2.24 -0.56
N PRO A 12 -12.32 1.11 -0.03
CA PRO A 12 -12.88 1.08 1.31
C PRO A 12 -11.83 1.53 2.34
N LYS A 13 -12.26 2.23 3.39
CA LYS A 13 -11.37 2.75 4.45
C LYS A 13 -10.46 1.66 5.05
N PHE A 14 -10.94 0.42 5.10
CA PHE A 14 -10.19 -0.76 5.55
C PHE A 14 -8.89 -0.98 4.75
N PHE A 15 -8.94 -0.91 3.41
CA PHE A 15 -7.75 -1.14 2.57
C PHE A 15 -6.73 -0.01 2.70
N LYS A 16 -7.19 1.24 2.77
CA LYS A 16 -6.30 2.39 3.00
C LYS A 16 -5.49 2.22 4.30
N VAL A 17 -6.15 1.81 5.39
CA VAL A 17 -5.50 1.51 6.67
C VAL A 17 -4.53 0.33 6.54
N LEU A 18 -4.95 -0.74 5.86
CA LEU A 18 -4.12 -1.94 5.65
C LEU A 18 -2.83 -1.62 4.88
N ARG A 19 -2.89 -0.76 3.86
CA ARG A 19 -1.72 -0.28 3.12
C ARG A 19 -0.74 0.48 4.00
N THR A 20 -1.24 1.41 4.81
CA THR A 20 -0.40 2.19 5.71
C THR A 20 0.34 1.28 6.70
N ILE A 21 -0.37 0.28 7.26
CA ILE A 21 0.25 -0.71 8.14
C ILE A 21 1.31 -1.53 7.40
N GLY A 22 1.03 -1.99 6.18
CA GLY A 22 1.98 -2.73 5.36
C GLY A 22 3.27 -1.96 5.05
N ILE A 23 3.14 -0.67 4.72
CA ILE A 23 4.29 0.22 4.45
C ILE A 23 5.12 0.45 5.71
N VAL A 24 4.48 0.67 6.87
CA VAL A 24 5.19 0.86 8.14
C VAL A 24 5.94 -0.42 8.54
N MET A 25 5.31 -1.59 8.39
CA MET A 25 5.99 -2.88 8.63
C MET A 25 7.17 -3.10 7.68
N LEU A 26 7.04 -2.73 6.40
CA LEU A 26 8.12 -2.80 5.43
C LEU A 26 9.28 -1.88 5.80
N ALA A 27 9.02 -0.67 6.26
CA ALA A 27 10.06 0.27 6.68
C ALA A 27 10.85 -0.27 7.88
N ILE A 28 10.17 -0.81 8.89
CA ILE A 28 10.80 -1.44 10.06
C ILE A 28 11.64 -2.64 9.60
N SER A 29 11.06 -3.54 8.82
CA SER A 29 11.76 -4.74 8.34
C SER A 29 12.96 -4.41 7.47
N GLY A 30 12.82 -3.44 6.56
CA GLY A 30 13.91 -2.95 5.72
C GLY A 30 15.08 -2.40 6.55
N SER A 31 14.79 -1.59 7.56
CA SER A 31 15.82 -1.05 8.46
C SER A 31 16.58 -2.15 9.21
N VAL A 32 15.86 -3.17 9.70
CA VAL A 32 16.44 -4.31 10.42
C VAL A 32 17.33 -5.16 9.50
N LEU A 33 16.89 -5.41 8.26
CA LEU A 33 17.64 -6.19 7.28
C LEU A 33 18.93 -5.47 6.82
N THR A 34 18.97 -4.14 6.82
CA THR A 34 20.17 -3.37 6.44
C THR A 34 21.27 -3.36 7.50
N ALA A 35 21.02 -3.83 8.72
CA ALA A 35 21.99 -3.90 9.82
C ALA A 35 22.27 -5.35 10.27
N PRO A 36 22.80 -6.23 9.39
CA PRO A 36 22.94 -7.66 9.69
C PRO A 36 24.03 -7.97 10.73
N VAL A 37 24.93 -7.03 11.03
CA VAL A 37 26.13 -7.27 11.86
C VAL A 37 25.84 -7.17 13.36
N ALA A 38 24.79 -6.44 13.75
CA ALA A 38 24.46 -6.18 15.16
C ALA A 38 23.35 -7.08 15.72
N LEU A 39 22.69 -7.90 14.89
CA LEU A 39 21.45 -8.57 15.25
C LEU A 39 21.55 -10.10 15.13
N PRO A 40 21.06 -10.86 16.13
CA PRO A 40 20.99 -12.32 16.04
C PRO A 40 20.16 -12.80 14.85
N ALA A 41 20.56 -13.94 14.24
CA ALA A 41 19.91 -14.51 13.06
C ALA A 41 18.39 -14.70 13.21
N ALA A 42 17.91 -15.04 14.41
CA ALA A 42 16.49 -15.17 14.71
C ALA A 42 15.70 -13.88 14.44
N VAL A 43 16.28 -12.71 14.74
CA VAL A 43 15.64 -11.40 14.53
C VAL A 43 15.55 -11.08 13.03
N ILE A 44 16.61 -11.37 12.28
CA ILE A 44 16.66 -11.19 10.83
C ILE A 44 15.63 -12.09 10.13
N SER A 45 15.48 -13.34 10.57
CA SER A 45 14.45 -14.25 10.04
C SER A 45 13.04 -13.74 10.28
N VAL A 46 12.74 -13.25 11.50
CA VAL A 46 11.43 -12.65 11.80
C VAL A 46 11.20 -11.42 10.93
N ALA A 47 12.18 -10.53 10.78
CA ALA A 47 12.07 -9.36 9.91
C ALA A 47 11.82 -9.74 8.44
N GLY A 48 12.43 -10.83 7.95
CA GLY A 48 12.16 -11.36 6.62
C GLY A 48 10.68 -11.74 6.40
N TYR A 49 10.07 -12.46 7.35
CA TYR A 49 8.65 -12.82 7.27
C TYR A 49 7.74 -11.60 7.36
N VAL A 50 8.07 -10.62 8.22
CA VAL A 50 7.33 -9.37 8.36
C VAL A 50 7.41 -8.55 7.06
N ALA A 51 8.57 -8.50 6.39
CA ALA A 51 8.73 -7.84 5.10
C ALA A 51 7.84 -8.47 4.02
N VAL A 52 7.80 -9.80 3.93
CA VAL A 52 6.96 -10.53 2.97
C VAL A 52 5.48 -10.26 3.24
N ALA A 53 5.04 -10.35 4.49
CA ALA A 53 3.66 -10.06 4.88
C ALA A 53 3.27 -8.60 4.55
N GLY A 54 4.12 -7.63 4.91
CA GLY A 54 3.91 -6.21 4.60
C GLY A 54 3.86 -5.93 3.09
N GLY A 55 4.67 -6.62 2.29
CA GLY A 55 4.66 -6.55 0.83
C GLY A 55 3.35 -7.06 0.22
N VAL A 56 2.89 -8.24 0.63
CA VAL A 56 1.62 -8.82 0.14
C VAL A 56 0.44 -7.91 0.52
N LEU A 57 0.37 -7.45 1.77
CA LEU A 57 -0.68 -6.54 2.23
C LEU A 57 -0.70 -5.23 1.44
N SER A 58 0.48 -4.66 1.16
CA SER A 58 0.61 -3.42 0.39
C SER A 58 0.23 -3.58 -1.08
N ALA A 59 0.54 -4.73 -1.69
CA ALA A 59 0.18 -5.04 -3.08
C ALA A 59 -1.32 -5.32 -3.23
N VAL A 60 -1.90 -6.12 -2.33
CA VAL A 60 -3.34 -6.41 -2.35
C VAL A 60 -4.16 -5.13 -2.13
N SER A 61 -3.71 -4.23 -1.28
CA SER A 61 -4.38 -2.93 -1.09
C SER A 61 -4.22 -1.96 -2.27
N GLN A 62 -3.33 -2.24 -3.22
CA GLN A 62 -3.21 -1.47 -4.46
C GLN A 62 -4.14 -1.97 -5.57
N VAL A 63 -4.65 -3.20 -5.47
CA VAL A 63 -5.61 -3.76 -6.43
C VAL A 63 -6.97 -3.04 -6.36
N THR A 64 -7.27 -2.39 -5.24
CA THR A 64 -8.49 -1.59 -5.06
C THR A 64 -8.30 -0.17 -5.60
N VAL A 65 -9.26 0.34 -6.38
CA VAL A 65 -9.18 1.67 -7.01
C VAL A 65 -8.97 2.77 -5.99
N GLU A 66 -7.84 3.46 -6.11
CA GLU A 66 -7.42 4.51 -5.19
C GLU A 66 -8.26 5.78 -5.42
N ASP A 67 -8.89 6.33 -4.38
CA ASP A 67 -9.50 7.68 -4.47
C ASP A 67 -8.49 8.75 -4.90
N ALA A 68 -7.18 8.52 -4.72
CA ALA A 68 -6.13 9.38 -5.25
C ALA A 68 -6.20 9.49 -6.79
N ALA A 69 -6.58 8.43 -7.49
CA ALA A 69 -6.78 8.47 -8.95
C ALA A 69 -7.97 9.36 -9.34
N LYS A 70 -9.01 9.45 -8.49
CA LYS A 70 -10.12 10.40 -8.69
C LYS A 70 -9.69 11.84 -8.44
N LEU A 71 -8.84 12.10 -7.44
CA LEU A 71 -8.33 13.45 -7.18
C LEU A 71 -7.44 13.95 -8.33
N PHE A 72 -6.59 13.08 -8.89
CA PHE A 72 -5.80 13.43 -10.08
C PHE A 72 -6.69 13.65 -11.31
N GLN A 73 -7.68 12.78 -11.55
CA GLN A 73 -8.62 12.96 -12.67
C GLN A 73 -9.52 14.18 -12.50
N GLU A 74 -9.97 14.51 -11.30
CA GLU A 74 -10.76 15.72 -11.05
C GLU A 74 -9.89 16.97 -11.17
N SER A 75 -8.64 16.93 -10.72
CA SER A 75 -7.70 18.04 -10.92
C SER A 75 -7.32 18.25 -12.39
N GLU A 76 -7.18 17.17 -13.18
CA GLU A 76 -6.92 17.25 -14.62
C GLU A 76 -8.17 17.71 -15.38
N ASN A 77 -9.35 17.18 -15.06
CA ASN A 77 -10.60 17.56 -15.69
C ASN A 77 -10.97 19.02 -15.38
N ASN A 78 -10.75 19.49 -14.15
CA ASN A 78 -10.95 20.89 -13.76
C ASN A 78 -9.91 21.83 -14.41
N ALA A 79 -8.66 21.38 -14.60
CA ALA A 79 -7.67 22.13 -15.37
C ALA A 79 -7.99 22.21 -16.88
N ARG A 80 -8.77 21.25 -17.40
CA ARG A 80 -9.22 21.22 -18.80
C ARG A 80 -10.52 22.00 -19.03
N ASP A 81 -11.34 22.19 -18.01
CA ASP A 81 -12.60 22.94 -18.03
C ASP A 81 -12.44 24.41 -17.56
N GLY A 82 -11.20 24.91 -17.57
CA GLY A 82 -10.90 26.29 -17.21
C GLY A 82 -11.61 27.29 -18.13
N ASN A 83 -12.56 28.03 -17.55
CA ASN A 83 -13.07 29.31 -18.03
C ASN A 83 -12.06 30.43 -17.78
#